data_AF-A0A5C4J0H8-F1
#
_entry.id   AF-A0A5C4J0H8-F1
#
_cell.length_a   1.000
_cell.length_b   1.000
_cell.length_c   1.000
_cell.angle_alpha   90.00
_cell.angle_beta   90.00
_cell.angle_gamma   90.00
#
_symmetry.space_group_name_H-M   'P 1'
#
loop_
_entity.id
_entity.type
_entity.pdbx_description
1 polymer ?
#
loop_
_entity_poly.entity_id
_entity_poly.type
_entity_poly.pdbx_seq_one_letter_code
_entity_poly.pdbx_strand_id
1 'polypeptide(L)'
;SPGGSGAGRRPMDQAVARARQHSVGNLLHRTARRYPDKVAVVSGQRRVTFAEFDAAVNDVSAHVRERLAGYKRPKYVVFADSLPKNPSGKILKRELRARHGGLAES
;
A
#
# COMPACT_ATOMS: atom_id res chain seq x y z
N SER A 1 13.28 -2.15 44.62
CA SER A 1 13.82 -1.55 43.38
C SER A 1 15.14 -2.21 43.02
N PRO A 2 15.52 -2.30 41.73
CA PRO A 2 14.68 -2.69 40.57
C PRO A 2 15.42 -3.70 39.65
N GLY A 3 14.73 -4.32 38.69
CA GLY A 3 15.40 -4.91 37.52
C GLY A 3 14.56 -5.89 36.69
N GLY A 4 14.22 -5.50 35.46
CA GLY A 4 13.99 -6.48 34.38
C GLY A 4 12.56 -6.63 33.84
N SER A 5 11.91 -5.52 33.43
CA SER A 5 10.71 -5.57 32.58
C SER A 5 11.08 -6.07 31.18
N GLY A 6 10.86 -7.36 30.91
CA GLY A 6 10.83 -7.94 29.58
C GLY A 6 9.61 -7.43 28.80
N ALA A 7 9.77 -6.30 28.11
CA ALA A 7 8.75 -5.80 27.19
C ALA A 7 8.74 -6.70 25.94
N GLY A 8 7.91 -7.75 25.97
CA GLY A 8 7.56 -8.54 24.79
C GLY A 8 7.05 -7.61 23.69
N ARG A 9 7.75 -7.59 22.56
CA ARG A 9 7.38 -6.77 21.39
C ARG A 9 5.92 -7.04 21.02
N ARG A 10 5.12 -5.98 20.91
CA ARG A 10 3.65 -6.09 20.80
C ARG A 10 3.26 -6.94 19.57
N PRO A 11 2.17 -7.74 19.64
CA PRO A 11 1.71 -8.60 18.54
C PRO A 11 1.55 -7.87 17.20
N MET A 12 1.16 -6.59 17.26
CA MET A 12 1.01 -5.72 16.09
C MET A 12 2.34 -5.50 15.35
N ASP A 13 3.46 -5.36 16.06
CA ASP A 13 4.78 -5.13 15.45
C ASP A 13 5.26 -6.37 14.69
N GLN A 14 4.93 -7.57 15.17
CA GLN A 14 5.24 -8.83 14.50
C GLN A 14 4.36 -9.08 13.27
N ALA A 15 3.08 -8.68 13.32
CA ALA A 15 2.18 -8.73 12.17
C ALA A 15 2.62 -7.74 11.06
N VAL A 16 3.02 -6.53 11.45
CA VAL A 16 3.60 -5.54 10.53
C VAL A 16 4.93 -6.04 9.95
N ALA A 17 5.80 -6.66 10.74
CA ALA A 17 7.06 -7.24 10.25
C ALA A 17 6.86 -8.42 9.27
N ARG A 18 5.90 -9.32 9.54
CA ARG A 18 5.50 -10.39 8.60
C ARG A 18 4.88 -9.82 7.32
N ALA A 19 4.07 -8.77 7.43
CA ALA A 19 3.54 -8.06 6.26
C ALA A 19 4.65 -7.40 5.43
N ARG A 20 5.74 -6.92 6.06
CA ARG A 20 6.93 -6.40 5.36
C ARG A 20 7.74 -7.48 4.63
N GLN A 21 7.81 -8.71 5.16
CA GLN A 21 8.45 -9.85 4.46
C GLN A 21 7.69 -10.26 3.18
N HIS A 22 6.42 -9.89 3.06
CA HIS A 22 5.61 -10.08 1.88
C HIS A 22 5.00 -8.74 1.46
N SER A 23 5.83 -7.85 0.90
CA SER A 23 5.33 -6.62 0.29
C SER A 23 4.13 -6.95 -0.60
N VAL A 24 3.11 -6.09 -0.58
CA VAL A 24 1.87 -6.31 -1.35
C VAL A 24 2.18 -6.61 -2.83
N GLY A 25 3.22 -5.98 -3.39
CA GLY A 25 3.73 -6.28 -4.73
C GLY A 25 4.28 -7.69 -4.88
N ASN A 26 5.06 -8.20 -3.91
CA ASN A 26 5.56 -9.58 -3.94
C ASN A 26 4.43 -10.62 -3.80
N LEU A 27 3.41 -10.33 -2.99
CA LEU A 27 2.25 -11.21 -2.86
C LEU A 27 1.40 -11.21 -4.14
N LEU A 28 1.19 -10.04 -4.73
CA LEU A 28 0.50 -9.88 -6.01
C LEU A 28 1.20 -10.68 -7.11
N HIS A 29 2.51 -10.47 -7.30
CA HIS A 29 3.28 -11.14 -8.33
C HIS A 29 3.25 -12.68 -8.17
N ARG A 30 3.40 -13.19 -6.94
CA ARG A 30 3.28 -14.63 -6.67
C ARG A 30 1.89 -15.17 -6.96
N THR A 31 0.84 -14.43 -6.60
CA THR A 31 -0.54 -14.84 -6.82
C THR A 31 -0.91 -14.81 -8.31
N ALA A 32 -0.43 -13.81 -9.06
CA ALA A 32 -0.59 -13.72 -10.51
C ALA A 32 0.06 -14.90 -11.24
N ARG A 33 1.25 -15.33 -10.79
CA ARG A 33 1.88 -16.55 -11.34
C ARG A 33 1.12 -17.84 -10.98
N ARG A 34 0.44 -17.88 -9.85
CA ARG A 34 -0.25 -19.07 -9.34
C ARG A 34 -1.68 -19.21 -9.88
N TYR A 35 -2.37 -18.08 -10.07
CA TYR A 35 -3.78 -18.00 -10.46
C TYR A 35 -4.00 -16.85 -11.46
N PRO A 36 -3.42 -16.91 -12.67
CA PRO A 36 -3.38 -15.78 -13.60
C PRO A 36 -4.78 -15.30 -14.00
N ASP A 37 -5.71 -16.22 -14.26
CA ASP A 37 -7.04 -15.91 -14.78
C ASP A 37 -8.07 -15.59 -13.68
N LYS A 38 -7.68 -15.68 -12.40
CA LYS A 38 -8.59 -15.31 -11.30
C LYS A 38 -8.77 -13.81 -11.26
N VAL A 39 -10.00 -13.36 -11.04
CA VAL A 39 -10.32 -11.95 -10.83
C VAL A 39 -9.67 -11.45 -9.53
N ALA A 40 -8.85 -10.40 -9.64
CA ALA A 40 -8.15 -9.75 -8.54
C ALA A 40 -8.84 -8.46 -8.09
N VAL A 41 -9.38 -7.69 -9.03
CA VAL A 41 -10.02 -6.39 -8.78
C VAL A 41 -11.36 -6.33 -9.49
N VAL A 42 -12.38 -5.85 -8.78
CA VAL A 42 -13.70 -5.53 -9.34
C VAL A 42 -14.00 -4.06 -9.03
N SER A 43 -14.23 -3.26 -10.06
CA SER A 43 -14.60 -1.84 -9.95
C SER A 43 -15.78 -1.56 -10.86
N GLY A 44 -16.99 -1.54 -10.28
CA GLY A 44 -18.23 -1.47 -11.04
C GLY A 44 -18.37 -2.66 -11.99
N GLN A 45 -18.53 -2.40 -13.29
CA GLN A 45 -18.61 -3.45 -14.31
C GLN A 45 -17.25 -4.04 -14.68
N ARG A 46 -16.15 -3.36 -14.36
CA ARG A 46 -14.80 -3.80 -14.74
C ARG A 46 -14.31 -4.90 -13.80
N ARG A 47 -13.87 -6.00 -14.38
CA ARG A 47 -13.17 -7.09 -13.71
C ARG A 47 -11.76 -7.17 -14.29
N VAL A 48 -10.76 -7.27 -13.43
CA VAL A 48 -9.34 -7.38 -13.81
C VAL A 48 -8.77 -8.62 -13.15
N THR A 49 -8.10 -9.45 -13.93
CA THR A 49 -7.44 -10.67 -13.46
C THR A 49 -6.14 -10.37 -12.70
N PHE A 50 -5.60 -11.34 -11.96
CA PHE A 50 -4.33 -11.16 -11.27
C PHE A 50 -3.16 -10.90 -12.24
N ALA A 51 -3.15 -11.54 -13.42
CA ALA A 51 -2.12 -11.32 -14.43
C ALA A 51 -2.17 -9.89 -15.00
N GLU A 52 -3.37 -9.42 -15.36
CA GLU A 52 -3.56 -8.05 -15.85
C GLU A 52 -3.23 -7.01 -14.78
N PHE A 53 -3.57 -7.29 -13.52
CA PHE A 53 -3.29 -6.37 -12.43
C PHE A 53 -1.79 -6.29 -12.12
N ASP A 54 -1.05 -7.41 -12.14
CA ASP A 54 0.40 -7.42 -11.97
C ASP A 54 1.12 -6.67 -13.10
N ALA A 55 0.70 -6.89 -14.35
CA ALA A 55 1.23 -6.18 -15.51
C ALA A 55 1.03 -4.65 -15.39
N ALA A 56 -0.20 -4.22 -15.06
CA ALA A 56 -0.50 -2.80 -14.89
C ALA A 56 0.31 -2.15 -13.76
N VAL A 57 0.51 -2.86 -12.64
CA VAL A 57 1.35 -2.37 -11.53
C VAL A 57 2.80 -2.21 -11.96
N ASN A 58 3.34 -3.17 -12.71
CA ASN A 58 4.71 -3.10 -13.24
C ASN A 58 4.88 -1.94 -14.22
N ASP A 59 3.91 -1.72 -15.12
CA ASP A 59 3.93 -0.63 -16.08
C ASP A 59 3.90 0.73 -15.39
N VAL A 60 3.02 0.93 -14.42
CA VAL A 60 2.94 2.17 -13.64
C VAL A 60 4.25 2.41 -12.87
N SER A 61 4.79 1.36 -12.25
CA SER A 61 6.08 1.43 -11.53
C SER A 61 7.22 1.84 -12.46
N ALA A 62 7.32 1.24 -13.65
CA ALA A 62 8.32 1.58 -14.66
C ALA A 62 8.15 3.03 -15.16
N HIS A 63 6.93 3.41 -15.52
CA HIS A 63 6.60 4.75 -16.00
C HIS A 63 6.97 5.85 -14.99
N VAL A 64 6.67 5.60 -13.71
CA VAL A 64 6.98 6.50 -12.59
C VAL A 64 8.48 6.54 -12.31
N ARG A 65 9.19 5.41 -12.40
CA ARG A 65 10.66 5.36 -12.22
C ARG A 65 11.42 6.15 -13.26
N GLU A 66 10.94 6.15 -14.50
CA GLU A 66 11.55 6.89 -15.62
C GLU A 66 11.34 8.41 -15.49
N ARG A 67 10.15 8.85 -15.03
CA ARG A 67 9.75 10.27 -15.07
C ARG A 67 9.88 11.01 -13.75
N LEU A 68 9.90 10.31 -12.62
CA LEU A 68 9.92 10.92 -11.29
C LEU A 68 11.24 10.67 -10.55
N ALA A 69 11.80 11.76 -10.00
CA ALA A 69 12.87 11.69 -9.03
C ALA A 69 12.47 10.79 -7.83
N GLY A 70 13.44 10.14 -7.19
CA GLY A 70 13.18 9.14 -6.16
C GLY A 70 12.23 9.55 -5.04
N TYR A 71 12.33 10.81 -4.58
CA TYR A 71 11.46 11.36 -3.55
C TYR A 71 10.02 11.66 -4.01
N LYS A 72 9.77 11.71 -5.32
CA LYS A 72 8.44 11.92 -5.91
C LYS A 72 7.71 10.60 -6.18
N ARG A 73 8.39 9.46 -6.05
CA ARG A 73 7.77 8.15 -6.24
C ARG A 73 6.86 7.82 -5.05
N PRO A 74 5.59 7.41 -5.28
CA PRO A 74 4.70 7.02 -4.20
C PRO A 74 5.29 5.83 -3.43
N LYS A 75 5.43 5.96 -2.11
CA LYS A 75 5.89 4.85 -1.25
C LYS A 75 4.75 3.96 -0.79
N TYR A 76 3.54 4.50 -0.70
CA TYR A 76 2.34 3.80 -0.26
C TYR A 76 1.14 4.28 -1.08
N VAL A 77 0.20 3.37 -1.34
CA VAL A 77 -1.10 3.65 -1.94
C VAL A 77 -2.16 3.18 -0.97
N VAL A 78 -3.10 4.06 -0.64
CA VAL A 78 -4.20 3.77 0.28
C VAL A 78 -5.49 3.94 -0.48
N PHE A 79 -6.32 2.90 -0.49
CA PHE A 79 -7.71 3.01 -0.91
C PHE A 79 -8.52 3.58 0.25
N ALA A 80 -9.21 4.69 0.00
CA ALA A 80 -10.07 5.35 0.96
C ALA A 80 -11.42 5.62 0.30
N ASP A 81 -12.50 5.56 1.08
CA ASP A 81 -13.86 5.77 0.58
C ASP A 81 -14.04 7.16 -0.04
N SER A 82 -13.30 8.15 0.47
CA SER A 82 -13.28 9.49 -0.09
C SER A 82 -11.98 10.23 0.25
N LEU A 83 -11.66 11.21 -0.60
CA LEU A 83 -10.55 12.12 -0.37
C LEU A 83 -11.05 13.33 0.45
N PRO A 84 -10.54 13.59 1.67
CA PRO A 84 -10.99 14.69 2.49
C PRO A 84 -10.66 16.02 1.81
N LYS A 85 -11.71 16.82 1.58
CA LYS A 85 -11.66 18.12 0.90
C LYS A 85 -12.39 19.17 1.72
N ASN A 86 -11.95 20.43 1.62
CA ASN A 86 -12.70 21.56 2.16
C ASN A 86 -13.90 21.91 1.25
N PRO A 87 -14.81 22.82 1.67
CA PRO A 87 -15.95 23.24 0.85
C PRO A 87 -15.58 23.82 -0.53
N SER A 88 -14.36 24.35 -0.67
CA SER A 88 -13.81 24.85 -1.94
C SER A 88 -13.15 23.74 -2.80
N GLY A 89 -13.21 22.48 -2.37
CA GLY A 89 -12.66 21.32 -3.08
C GLY A 89 -11.16 21.05 -2.88
N LYS A 90 -10.45 21.88 -2.09
CA LYS A 90 -9.03 21.67 -1.81
C LYS A 90 -8.84 20.49 -0.85
N ILE A 91 -7.85 19.64 -1.17
CA ILE A 91 -7.49 18.49 -0.36
C ILE A 91 -6.95 18.93 1.01
N LEU A 92 -7.52 18.35 2.08
CA LEU A 92 -7.10 18.60 3.46
C LEU A 92 -5.87 17.75 3.80
N LYS A 93 -4.67 18.20 3.38
CA LYS A 93 -3.40 17.48 3.62
C LYS A 93 -3.11 17.20 5.10
N ARG A 94 -3.54 18.08 6.01
CA ARG A 94 -3.36 17.88 7.46
C ARG A 94 -4.09 16.63 7.94
N GLU A 95 -5.32 16.47 7.48
CA GLU A 95 -6.15 15.32 7.82
C GLU A 95 -5.64 14.03 7.17
N LEU A 96 -5.16 14.10 5.92
CA LEU A 96 -4.47 12.97 5.29
C LEU A 96 -3.24 12.52 6.10
N ARG A 97 -2.44 13.45 6.62
CA ARG A 97 -1.29 13.11 7.48
C ARG A 97 -1.72 12.55 8.83
N ALA A 98 -2.80 13.04 9.42
CA ALA A 98 -3.33 12.46 10.66
C ALA A 98 -3.85 11.03 10.45
N ARG A 99 -4.56 10.78 9.33
CA ARG A 99 -5.12 9.46 8.99
C ARG A 99 -4.06 8.45 8.54
N HIS A 100 -2.98 8.88 7.87
CA HIS A 100 -2.06 7.99 7.14
C HIS A 100 -0.57 8.25 7.39
N GLY A 101 -0.19 9.23 8.23
CA GLY A 101 1.21 9.62 8.45
C GLY A 101 2.09 8.51 9.01
N GLY A 102 1.52 7.63 9.84
CA GLY A 102 2.24 6.48 10.41
C GLY A 102 2.64 5.42 9.37
N LEU A 103 2.12 5.48 8.14
CA LEU A 103 2.55 4.57 7.07
C LEU A 103 4.01 4.81 6.67
N ALA A 104 4.50 6.05 6.76
CA ALA A 104 5.85 6.42 6.33
C ALA A 104 6.96 6.08 7.35
N GLU A 105 6.59 5.81 8.61
CA GLU A 105 7.53 5.44 9.68
C GLU A 105 7.74 3.92 9.77
N SER A 106 7.12 3.17 8.85
CA SER A 106 7.15 1.71 8.81
C SER A 106 7.99 1.15 7.65
#